data_AF-A0A0K1F0S1-F1
#
_entry.id   AF-A0A0K1F0S1-F1
#
_cell.length_a   1.000
_cell.length_b   1.000
_cell.length_c   1.000
_cell.angle_alpha   90.00
_cell.angle_beta   90.00
_cell.angle_gamma   90.00
#
_symmetry.space_group_name_H-M   'P 1'
#
loop_
_entity.id
_entity.type
_entity.pdbx_description
1 polymer ?
#
loop_
_entity_poly.entity_id
_entity_poly.type
_entity_poly.pdbx_seq_one_letter_code
_entity_poly.pdbx_strand_id
1 'polypeptide(L)'
;MARVTTLEPLLWPLMEGPSVDAGRCVVCGAAWPLNRHHVVRRGAGRLWRDGREVPKPTLTLCGMGNASGCHALAHANRLHFRWVGRWEWVLLDEPTKYHVALSMDGWRPIDVGG
;
A
#
# COMPACT_ATOMS: atom_id res chain seq x y z
N MET A 1 -15.04 -16.61 18.87
CA MET A 1 -13.66 -16.08 18.92
C MET A 1 -13.73 -14.58 19.19
N ALA A 2 -12.94 -14.06 20.11
CA ALA A 2 -12.91 -12.63 20.41
C ALA A 2 -12.45 -11.83 19.17
N ARG A 3 -13.07 -10.67 18.93
CA ARG A 3 -12.71 -9.71 17.88
C ARG A 3 -11.44 -8.95 18.31
N VAL A 4 -10.29 -9.60 18.17
CA VAL A 4 -8.99 -9.09 18.65
C VAL A 4 -8.20 -8.50 17.49
N THR A 5 -7.69 -7.29 17.68
CA THR A 5 -6.70 -6.67 16.79
C THR A 5 -5.36 -7.41 16.94
N THR A 6 -4.89 -7.97 15.84
CA THR A 6 -3.59 -8.68 15.74
C THR A 6 -2.63 -8.03 14.76
N LEU A 7 -3.07 -6.98 14.06
CA LEU A 7 -2.23 -6.20 13.17
C LEU A 7 -1.20 -5.39 13.97
N GLU A 8 0.06 -5.46 13.57
CA GLU A 8 1.17 -4.67 14.14
C GLU A 8 0.85 -3.16 14.14
N PRO A 9 1.04 -2.44 15.27
CA PRO A 9 0.79 -1.00 15.36
C PRO A 9 1.47 -0.15 14.28
N LEU A 10 2.68 -0.55 13.85
CA LEU A 10 3.41 0.10 12.76
C LEU A 10 2.60 0.19 11.45
N LEU A 11 1.68 -0.76 11.22
CA LEU A 11 0.87 -0.83 10.01
C LEU A 11 -0.48 -0.10 10.16
N TRP A 12 -0.84 0.39 11.35
CA TRP A 12 -2.14 1.03 11.58
C TRP A 12 -2.34 2.31 10.76
N PRO A 13 -1.34 3.18 10.57
CA PRO A 13 -1.51 4.36 9.70
C PRO A 13 -1.93 3.96 8.28
N LEU A 14 -1.38 2.86 7.73
CA LEU A 14 -1.77 2.38 6.42
C LEU A 14 -3.25 1.97 6.36
N MET A 15 -3.83 1.47 7.46
CA MET A 15 -5.23 1.07 7.52
C MET A 15 -6.21 2.27 7.58
N GLU A 16 -5.71 3.48 7.76
CA GLU A 16 -6.52 4.71 7.75
C GLU A 16 -6.71 5.28 6.36
N GLY A 17 -5.81 4.93 5.42
CA GLY A 17 -5.94 5.37 4.04
C GLY A 17 -7.07 4.63 3.32
N PRO A 18 -7.83 5.32 2.44
CA PRO A 18 -8.90 4.69 1.67
C PRO A 18 -8.31 3.77 0.60
N SER A 19 -9.11 2.78 0.16
CA SER A 19 -8.78 2.11 -1.10
C SER A 19 -8.95 3.09 -2.26
N VAL A 20 -8.04 3.02 -3.23
CA VAL A 20 -8.06 3.85 -4.43
C VAL A 20 -8.23 2.93 -5.63
N ASP A 21 -9.36 3.10 -6.32
CA ASP A 21 -9.61 2.49 -7.62
C ASP A 21 -9.49 3.59 -8.69
N ALA A 22 -8.63 3.37 -9.68
CA ALA A 22 -8.27 4.36 -10.68
C ALA A 22 -8.10 3.70 -12.05
N GLY A 23 -8.42 4.42 -13.13
CA GLY A 23 -8.22 3.96 -14.52
C GLY A 23 -6.75 3.94 -14.98
N ARG A 24 -5.80 4.15 -14.07
CA ARG A 24 -4.35 4.14 -14.33
C ARG A 24 -3.58 3.78 -13.06
N CYS A 25 -2.32 3.38 -13.22
CA CYS A 25 -1.41 3.13 -12.10
C CYS A 25 -1.21 4.42 -11.30
N VAL A 26 -1.48 4.36 -10.01
CA VAL A 26 -1.39 5.53 -9.11
C VAL A 26 0.05 5.98 -8.82
N VAL A 27 1.05 5.25 -9.34
CA VAL A 27 2.49 5.54 -9.16
C VAL A 27 3.13 6.04 -10.45
N CYS A 28 2.97 5.31 -11.56
CA CYS A 28 3.62 5.66 -12.83
C CYS A 28 2.68 6.10 -13.95
N GLY A 29 1.36 6.11 -13.72
CA GLY A 29 0.36 6.55 -14.70
C GLY A 29 0.06 5.58 -15.84
N ALA A 30 0.72 4.42 -15.91
CA ALA A 30 0.43 3.40 -16.95
C ALA A 30 -1.04 2.97 -16.93
N ALA A 31 -1.65 2.84 -18.12
CA ALA A 31 -3.08 2.53 -18.27
C ALA A 31 -3.42 1.04 -18.21
N TRP A 32 -2.45 0.14 -18.45
CA TRP A 32 -2.66 -1.32 -18.46
C TRP A 32 -1.34 -2.09 -18.35
N PRO A 33 -1.30 -3.33 -17.82
CA PRO A 33 -2.37 -4.01 -17.07
C PRO A 33 -2.51 -3.41 -15.68
N LEU A 34 -3.74 -3.26 -15.18
CA LEU A 34 -4.04 -2.71 -13.85
C LEU A 34 -4.54 -3.79 -12.89
N ASN A 35 -4.06 -3.74 -11.65
CA ASN A 35 -4.44 -4.68 -10.59
C ASN A 35 -4.54 -3.97 -9.23
N ARG A 36 -5.39 -4.50 -8.34
CA ARG A 36 -5.52 -4.02 -6.96
C ARG A 36 -4.43 -4.62 -6.09
N HIS A 37 -3.51 -3.78 -5.61
CA HIS A 37 -2.47 -4.18 -4.68
C HIS A 37 -2.91 -3.93 -3.23
N HIS A 38 -2.77 -4.92 -2.35
CA HIS A 38 -3.04 -4.74 -0.92
C HIS A 38 -1.82 -4.09 -0.27
N VAL A 39 -1.97 -2.84 0.20
CA VAL A 39 -0.86 -2.08 0.82
C VAL A 39 -0.38 -2.76 2.10
N VAL A 40 -1.34 -3.26 2.89
CA VAL A 40 -1.06 -4.16 4.02
C VAL A 40 -1.24 -5.59 3.55
N ARG A 41 -0.20 -6.43 3.70
CA ARG A 41 -0.24 -7.84 3.28
C ARG A 41 -1.45 -8.55 3.87
N ARG A 42 -2.14 -9.38 3.07
CA ARG A 42 -3.35 -10.12 3.50
C ARG A 42 -3.12 -10.93 4.78
N GLY A 43 -1.94 -11.50 4.97
CA GLY A 43 -1.55 -12.29 6.15
C GLY A 43 -1.06 -11.49 7.37
N ALA A 44 -0.92 -10.16 7.30
CA ALA A 44 -0.29 -9.36 8.37
C ALA A 44 -1.12 -9.20 9.68
N GLY A 45 -2.16 -10.01 9.89
CA GLY A 45 -3.10 -9.84 11.01
C GLY A 45 -4.31 -8.97 10.65
N ARG A 46 -5.17 -8.72 11.65
CA ARG A 46 -6.47 -8.02 11.50
C ARG A 46 -6.54 -6.79 12.39
N LEU A 47 -7.23 -5.75 11.95
CA LEU A 47 -7.54 -4.57 12.74
C LEU A 47 -9.04 -4.53 12.98
N TRP A 48 -9.46 -4.35 14.24
CA TRP A 48 -10.86 -4.15 14.61
C TRP A 48 -11.06 -2.74 15.15
N ARG A 49 -12.11 -2.04 14.69
CA ARG A 49 -12.57 -0.74 15.20
C ARG A 49 -14.08 -0.80 15.38
N ASP A 50 -14.60 -0.36 16.53
CA ASP A 50 -16.03 -0.37 16.86
C ASP A 50 -16.72 -1.72 16.59
N GLY A 51 -16.02 -2.81 16.90
CA GLY A 51 -16.50 -4.17 16.68
C GLY A 51 -16.55 -4.62 15.22
N ARG A 52 -16.04 -3.86 14.26
CA ARG A 52 -15.94 -4.24 12.83
C ARG A 52 -14.48 -4.45 12.42
N GLU A 53 -14.24 -5.45 11.59
CA GLU A 53 -12.93 -5.63 10.97
C GLU A 53 -12.73 -4.55 9.92
N VAL A 54 -11.62 -3.81 10.03
CA VAL A 54 -11.25 -2.76 9.08
C VAL A 54 -10.66 -3.43 7.83
N PRO A 55 -11.26 -3.23 6.63
CA PRO A 55 -10.74 -3.82 5.41
C PRO A 55 -9.37 -3.21 5.07
N LYS A 56 -8.43 -4.06 4.63
CA LYS A 56 -7.10 -3.62 4.20
C LYS A 56 -7.22 -2.82 2.91
N PRO A 57 -6.64 -1.60 2.85
CA PRO A 57 -6.79 -0.78 1.66
C PRO A 57 -6.02 -1.35 0.48
N THR A 58 -6.57 -1.10 -0.70
CA THR A 58 -5.92 -1.44 -1.97
C THR A 58 -5.66 -0.21 -2.80
N LEU A 59 -4.56 -0.21 -3.55
CA LEU A 59 -4.24 0.81 -4.54
C LEU A 59 -4.16 0.18 -5.94
N THR A 60 -4.65 0.87 -6.97
CA THR A 60 -4.51 0.42 -8.36
C THR A 60 -3.08 0.61 -8.86
N LEU A 61 -2.36 -0.49 -9.11
CA LEU A 61 -1.00 -0.50 -9.65
C LEU A 61 -0.95 -1.19 -11.01
N CYS A 62 0.02 -0.79 -11.85
CA CYS A 62 0.30 -1.53 -13.08
C CYS A 62 1.09 -2.81 -12.82
N GLY A 63 0.98 -3.75 -13.76
CA GLY A 63 1.67 -5.04 -13.71
C GLY A 63 0.85 -6.13 -13.03
N MET A 64 1.36 -7.36 -13.09
CA MET A 64 0.66 -8.57 -12.62
C MET A 64 1.42 -9.24 -11.48
N GLY A 65 0.84 -9.23 -10.28
CA GLY A 65 1.42 -9.86 -9.10
C GLY A 65 2.90 -9.50 -8.91
N ASN A 66 3.76 -10.52 -8.79
CA ASN A 66 5.20 -10.37 -8.59
C ASN A 66 6.01 -10.27 -9.90
N ALA A 67 5.36 -10.31 -11.06
CA ALA A 67 6.05 -10.49 -12.34
C ALA A 67 6.52 -9.18 -12.98
N SER A 68 5.74 -8.10 -12.87
CA SER A 68 6.04 -6.84 -13.57
C SER A 68 5.42 -5.61 -12.91
N GLY A 69 5.89 -4.44 -13.37
CA GLY A 69 5.32 -3.14 -13.05
C GLY A 69 5.49 -2.70 -11.59
N CYS A 70 4.77 -1.64 -11.23
CA CYS A 70 4.76 -1.13 -9.86
C CYS A 70 4.26 -2.17 -8.86
N HIS A 71 3.37 -3.08 -9.29
CA HIS A 71 2.89 -4.17 -8.45
C HIS A 71 4.04 -5.10 -8.00
N ALA A 72 4.90 -5.53 -8.93
CA ALA A 72 6.05 -6.35 -8.58
C ALA A 72 7.05 -5.61 -7.70
N LEU A 73 7.28 -4.32 -7.95
CA LEU A 73 8.17 -3.49 -7.12
C LEU A 73 7.66 -3.38 -5.67
N ALA A 74 6.34 -3.30 -5.47
CA ALA A 74 5.74 -3.31 -4.13
C ALA A 74 5.92 -4.67 -3.44
N HIS A 75 5.72 -5.77 -4.15
CA HIS A 75 5.98 -7.11 -3.63
C HIS A 75 7.47 -7.35 -3.32
N ALA A 76 8.38 -6.74 -4.08
CA ALA A 76 9.82 -6.80 -3.86
C ALA A 76 10.31 -5.90 -2.71
N ASN A 77 9.41 -5.20 -2.00
CA ASN A 77 9.74 -4.20 -0.99
C ASN A 77 10.67 -3.08 -1.51
N ARG A 78 10.55 -2.74 -2.78
CA ARG A 78 11.27 -1.60 -3.40
C ARG A 78 10.37 -0.38 -3.54
N LEU A 79 9.07 -0.61 -3.75
CA LEU A 79 8.05 0.43 -3.72
C LEU A 79 7.27 0.34 -2.41
N HIS A 80 7.27 1.42 -1.63
CA HIS A 80 6.55 1.51 -0.37
C HIS A 80 5.48 2.59 -0.44
N PHE A 81 4.48 2.46 0.42
CA PHE A 81 3.40 3.43 0.57
C PHE A 81 3.31 3.87 2.02
N ARG A 82 2.87 5.11 2.28
CA ARG A 82 2.51 5.59 3.62
C ARG A 82 1.23 6.41 3.57
N TRP A 83 0.55 6.47 4.70
CA TRP A 83 -0.59 7.36 4.90
C TRP A 83 -0.21 8.46 5.89
N VAL A 84 -0.32 9.70 5.45
CA VAL A 84 -0.01 10.92 6.24
C VAL A 84 -1.13 11.95 6.11
N GLY A 85 -2.39 11.49 6.09
CA GLY A 85 -3.56 12.28 5.69
C GLY A 85 -3.79 12.32 4.17
N ARG A 86 -2.83 11.79 3.40
CA ARG A 86 -2.91 11.42 2.00
C ARG A 86 -2.02 10.21 1.74
N TRP A 87 -2.23 9.54 0.60
CA TRP A 87 -1.32 8.50 0.16
C TRP A 87 -0.05 9.11 -0.42
N GLU A 88 1.09 8.57 0.01
CA GLU A 88 2.39 8.84 -0.59
C GLU A 88 3.10 7.52 -0.91
N TRP A 89 4.02 7.57 -1.86
CA TRP A 89 4.86 6.46 -2.26
C TRP A 89 6.33 6.84 -2.30
N VAL A 90 7.21 5.86 -2.11
CA VAL A 90 8.66 5.99 -2.33
C VAL A 90 9.16 4.77 -3.06
N LEU A 91 10.00 4.98 -4.07
CA LEU A 91 10.70 3.93 -4.79
C LEU A 91 12.16 3.92 -4.34
N LEU A 92 12.65 2.75 -3.99
CA LEU A 92 14.00 2.52 -3.48
C LEU A 92 14.74 1.55 -4.42
N ASP A 93 16.06 1.75 -4.50
CA ASP A 93 16.91 0.95 -5.39
C ASP A 93 17.01 -0.51 -4.92
N GLU A 94 16.99 -0.74 -3.60
CA GLU A 94 17.11 -2.07 -3.00
C GLU A 94 15.89 -2.47 -2.15
N PRO A 95 15.57 -3.77 -2.05
CA PRO A 95 14.55 -4.27 -1.13
C PRO A 95 14.76 -3.79 0.30
N THR A 96 13.81 -3.02 0.82
CA THR A 96 13.94 -2.32 2.11
C THR A 96 12.79 -2.70 3.04
N LYS A 97 13.07 -2.96 4.32
CA LYS A 97 12.01 -3.22 5.31
C LYS A 97 11.17 -1.97 5.52
N TYR A 98 9.86 -2.13 5.73
CA TYR A 98 8.93 -1.00 5.82
C TYR A 98 9.32 0.06 6.88
N HIS A 99 9.70 -0.36 8.10
CA HIS A 99 10.14 0.59 9.14
C HIS A 99 11.39 1.38 8.75
N VAL A 100 12.27 0.81 7.91
CA VAL A 100 13.45 1.51 7.38
C VAL A 100 13.02 2.48 6.27
N ALA A 101 12.14 2.05 5.37
CA ALA A 101 11.61 2.90 4.30
C ALA A 101 10.89 4.15 4.83
N LEU A 102 10.20 4.05 5.97
CA LEU A 102 9.55 5.20 6.62
C LEU A 102 10.53 6.33 7.00
N SER A 103 11.80 6.00 7.27
CA SER A 103 12.85 6.97 7.58
C SER A 103 13.58 7.49 6.35
N MET A 104 13.23 7.02 5.14
CA MET A 104 13.85 7.46 3.88
C MET A 104 13.19 8.74 3.37
N ASP A 105 13.97 9.55 2.67
CA ASP A 105 13.49 10.71 1.93
C ASP A 105 12.89 10.30 0.57
N GLY A 106 12.33 11.28 -0.14
CA GLY A 106 11.86 11.10 -1.52
C GLY A 106 10.42 10.60 -1.67
N TRP A 107 9.63 10.64 -0.59
CA TRP A 107 8.20 10.37 -0.63
C TRP A 107 7.47 11.37 -1.53
N ARG A 108 6.59 10.84 -2.39
CA ARG A 108 5.80 11.62 -3.35
C ARG A 108 4.32 11.36 -3.13
N PRO A 109 3.44 12.37 -3.22
CA PRO A 109 2.01 12.14 -3.18
C PRO A 109 1.57 11.24 -4.33
N ILE A 110 0.57 10.40 -4.07
CA ILE A 110 -0.21 9.79 -5.13
C ILE A 110 -1.10 10.88 -5.73
N ASP A 111 -0.90 11.17 -7.01
CA ASP A 111 -1.78 12.03 -7.78
C ASP A 111 -2.72 11.16 -8.62
N VAL A 112 -3.87 10.86 -8.03
CA VAL A 112 -5.03 10.37 -8.79
C VAL A 112 -5.69 11.57 -9.44
N GLY A 113 -5.04 12.12 -10.48
CA GLY A 113 -5.58 13.27 -11.21
C GLY A 113 -7.10 13.13 -11.42
N GLY A 114 -7.82 14.16 -11.00
CA GLY A 114 -9.28 14.24 -11.09
C GLY A 114 -9.79 14.07 -12.51
#